data_AF-A0A0F9IKI8-F1
#
_entry.id   AF-A0A0F9IKI8-F1
#
_cell.length_a   1.000
_cell.length_b   1.000
_cell.length_c   1.000
_cell.angle_alpha   90.00
_cell.angle_beta   90.00
_cell.angle_gamma   90.00
#
_symmetry.space_group_name_H-M   'P 1'
#
loop_
_entity.id
_entity.type
_entity.pdbx_description
1 polymer ?
#
loop_
_entity_poly.entity_id
_entity_poly.type
_entity_poly.pdbx_seq_one_letter_code
_entity_poly.pdbx_strand_id
1 'polypeptide(L)'
;MSRQRIREDIRRNFADFEYRHVYADEQMLIRLSFQLYYLRKQRGWSKVELAERAGLREVTITQMESGNYELWSIKTLKRLAEALDLRLTVSFESFGTILSEMFKCAPKYLERPSFNDDLEFID
;
A
#
# COMPACT_ATOMS: atom_id res chain seq x y z
N MET A 1 -21.14 8.55 -9.17
CA MET A 1 -21.53 9.16 -7.88
C MET A 1 -20.46 10.17 -7.48
N SER A 2 -20.84 11.31 -6.87
CA SER A 2 -19.85 12.30 -6.37
C SER A 2 -19.01 11.70 -5.24
N ARG A 3 -17.71 12.04 -5.17
CA ARG A 3 -16.79 11.61 -4.08
C ARG A 3 -17.34 11.93 -2.69
N GLN A 4 -18.06 13.04 -2.57
CA GLN A 4 -18.70 13.46 -1.32
C GLN A 4 -19.75 12.46 -0.84
N ARG A 5 -20.58 11.96 -1.75
CA ARG A 5 -21.65 11.00 -1.41
C ARG A 5 -21.09 9.67 -0.92
N ILE A 6 -20.06 9.16 -1.61
CA ILE A 6 -19.36 7.92 -1.23
C ILE A 6 -18.76 8.06 0.18
N ARG A 7 -18.12 9.20 0.46
CA ARG A 7 -17.53 9.49 1.78
C ARG A 7 -18.58 9.49 2.89
N GLU A 8 -19.73 10.11 2.66
CA GLU A 8 -20.83 10.17 3.64
C GLU A 8 -21.46 8.80 3.89
N ASP A 9 -21.64 8.00 2.83
CA ASP A 9 -22.17 6.64 2.93
C ASP A 9 -21.27 5.75 3.79
N ILE A 10 -19.97 5.72 3.51
CA ILE A 10 -18.99 4.95 4.30
C ILE A 10 -18.94 5.44 5.74
N ARG A 11 -18.94 6.76 5.97
CA ARG A 11 -18.94 7.34 7.31
C ARG A 11 -20.14 6.87 8.14
N ARG A 12 -21.33 6.77 7.53
CA ARG A 12 -22.53 6.27 8.23
C ARG A 12 -22.40 4.79 8.57
N ASN A 13 -21.93 3.98 7.63
CA ASN A 13 -21.77 2.54 7.85
C ASN A 13 -20.71 2.20 8.90
N PHE A 14 -19.71 3.07 9.13
CA PHE A 14 -18.69 2.86 10.16
C PHE A 14 -19.22 2.85 11.60
N ALA A 15 -20.48 3.25 11.84
CA ALA A 15 -21.14 3.04 13.13
C ALA A 15 -21.23 1.55 13.48
N ASP A 16 -21.38 0.69 12.47
CA ASP A 16 -21.37 -0.77 12.62
C ASP A 16 -19.94 -1.28 12.88
N PHE A 17 -19.79 -2.15 13.88
CA PHE A 17 -18.48 -2.67 14.32
C PHE A 17 -17.86 -3.58 13.27
N GLU A 18 -18.61 -4.56 12.77
CA GLU A 18 -18.08 -5.54 11.83
C GLU A 18 -17.73 -4.87 10.50
N TYR A 19 -18.62 -4.01 10.00
CA TYR A 19 -18.41 -3.27 8.75
C TYR A 19 -17.13 -2.45 8.77
N ARG A 20 -16.87 -1.66 9.82
CA ARG A 20 -15.67 -0.80 9.84
C ARG A 20 -14.37 -1.60 9.89
N HIS A 21 -14.36 -2.77 10.52
CA HIS A 21 -13.15 -3.60 10.60
C HIS A 21 -12.90 -4.31 9.27
N VAL A 22 -13.92 -4.96 8.70
CA VAL A 22 -13.80 -5.58 7.36
C VAL A 22 -13.38 -4.55 6.33
N TYR A 23 -14.02 -3.37 6.31
CA TYR A 23 -13.67 -2.31 5.39
C TYR A 23 -12.25 -1.78 5.63
N ALA A 24 -11.81 -1.64 6.89
CA ALA A 24 -10.46 -1.21 7.20
C ALA A 24 -9.40 -2.19 6.70
N ASP A 25 -9.62 -3.48 6.91
CA ASP A 25 -8.70 -4.54 6.46
C ASP A 25 -8.61 -4.59 4.93
N GLU A 26 -9.75 -4.52 4.24
CA GLU A 26 -9.80 -4.45 2.77
C GLU A 26 -9.08 -3.21 2.24
N GLN A 27 -9.34 -2.03 2.81
CA GLN A 27 -8.69 -0.80 2.37
C GLN A 27 -7.18 -0.81 2.64
N MET A 28 -6.75 -1.36 3.77
CA MET A 28 -5.33 -1.55 4.08
C MET A 28 -4.66 -2.41 3.01
N LEU A 29 -5.25 -3.56 2.68
CA LEU A 29 -4.70 -4.48 1.70
C LEU A 29 -4.64 -3.85 0.30
N ILE A 30 -5.75 -3.27 -0.17
CA ILE A 30 -5.81 -2.58 -1.47
C ILE A 30 -4.73 -1.50 -1.57
N ARG A 31 -4.58 -0.70 -0.51
CA ARG A 31 -3.61 0.40 -0.50
C ARG A 31 -2.17 -0.11 -0.54
N LEU A 32 -1.84 -1.16 0.20
CA LEU A 32 -0.51 -1.80 0.15
C LEU A 32 -0.23 -2.41 -1.22
N SER A 33 -1.21 -3.10 -1.82
CA SER A 33 -1.12 -3.66 -3.17
C SER A 33 -0.83 -2.62 -4.23
N PHE A 34 -1.58 -1.51 -4.22
CA PHE A 34 -1.34 -0.40 -5.15
C PHE A 34 0.00 0.28 -4.90
N GLN A 35 0.38 0.49 -3.64
CA GLN A 35 1.66 1.09 -3.34
C GLN A 35 2.81 0.22 -3.85
N LEU A 36 2.77 -1.10 -3.62
CA LEU A 36 3.78 -2.02 -4.13
C LEU A 36 3.87 -1.97 -5.66
N TYR A 37 2.73 -2.00 -6.35
CA TYR A 37 2.64 -1.90 -7.80
C TYR A 37 3.30 -0.61 -8.32
N TYR A 38 2.93 0.55 -7.75
CA TYR A 38 3.46 1.83 -8.22
C TYR A 38 4.93 2.01 -7.87
N LEU A 39 5.38 1.59 -6.69
CA LEU A 39 6.81 1.62 -6.34
C LEU A 39 7.63 0.76 -7.29
N ARG A 40 7.18 -0.46 -7.60
CA ARG A 40 7.86 -1.32 -8.58
C ARG A 40 7.95 -0.64 -9.96
N LYS A 41 6.85 -0.04 -10.42
CA LYS A 41 6.80 0.67 -11.70
C LYS A 41 7.68 1.92 -11.70
N GLN A 42 7.72 2.67 -10.60
CA GLN A 42 8.60 3.82 -10.41
C GLN A 42 10.07 3.42 -10.54
N ARG A 43 10.45 2.23 -10.08
CA ARG A 43 11.80 1.69 -10.26
C ARG A 43 12.07 1.10 -11.66
N GLY A 44 11.07 1.05 -12.54
CA GLY A 44 11.18 0.43 -13.86
C GLY A 44 11.25 -1.09 -13.85
N TRP A 45 10.94 -1.75 -12.73
CA TRP A 45 11.14 -3.19 -12.57
C TRP A 45 9.94 -4.02 -13.04
N SER A 46 10.22 -5.20 -13.59
CA SER A 46 9.26 -6.29 -13.75
C SER A 46 8.95 -6.98 -12.42
N LYS A 47 7.90 -7.82 -12.40
CA LYS A 47 7.52 -8.56 -11.18
C LYS A 47 8.58 -9.59 -10.78
N VAL A 48 9.22 -10.23 -11.76
CA VAL A 48 10.35 -11.16 -11.55
C VAL A 48 11.50 -10.43 -10.87
N GLU A 49 11.85 -9.27 -11.40
CA GLU A 49 12.91 -8.41 -10.87
C GLU A 49 12.69 -7.94 -9.43
N LEU A 50 11.46 -7.55 -9.06
CA LEU A 50 11.16 -7.23 -7.66
C LEU A 50 11.21 -8.49 -6.78
N ALA A 51 10.71 -9.61 -7.29
CA ALA A 51 10.73 -10.87 -6.56
C ALA A 51 12.17 -11.30 -6.26
N GLU A 52 13.07 -11.27 -7.24
CA GLU A 52 14.49 -11.58 -7.08
C GLU A 52 15.15 -10.67 -6.04
N ARG A 53 14.98 -9.35 -6.15
CA ARG A 53 15.56 -8.38 -5.20
C ARG A 53 15.04 -8.59 -3.77
N ALA A 54 13.77 -8.96 -3.62
CA ALA A 54 13.18 -9.27 -2.33
C ALA A 54 13.43 -10.71 -1.85
N GLY A 55 14.00 -11.59 -2.69
CA GLY A 55 14.15 -13.04 -2.47
C GLY A 55 12.81 -13.81 -2.42
N LEU A 56 11.77 -13.29 -3.06
CA LEU A 56 10.43 -13.87 -3.16
C LEU A 56 10.25 -14.59 -4.49
N ARG A 57 9.12 -15.28 -4.64
CA ARG A 57 8.70 -15.85 -5.93
C ARG A 57 7.88 -14.82 -6.69
N GLU A 58 7.97 -14.80 -8.02
CA GLU A 58 7.18 -13.89 -8.87
C GLU A 58 5.67 -14.02 -8.60
N VAL A 59 5.18 -15.25 -8.40
CA VAL A 59 3.77 -15.50 -8.07
C VAL A 59 3.33 -14.77 -6.80
N THR A 60 4.23 -14.63 -5.82
CA THR A 60 3.98 -13.88 -4.58
C THR A 60 3.79 -12.40 -4.88
N ILE A 61 4.66 -11.79 -5.69
CA ILE A 61 4.49 -10.40 -6.13
C ILE A 61 3.19 -10.21 -6.91
N THR A 62 2.85 -11.14 -7.81
CA THR A 62 1.60 -11.09 -8.58
C THR A 62 0.37 -11.12 -7.68
N GLN A 63 0.32 -12.01 -6.68
CA GLN A 63 -0.79 -12.09 -5.73
C GLN A 63 -0.87 -10.85 -4.85
N MET A 64 0.28 -10.33 -4.40
CA MET A 64 0.34 -9.09 -3.61
C MET A 64 -0.18 -7.89 -4.39
N GLU A 65 0.18 -7.74 -5.66
CA GLU A 65 -0.28 -6.61 -6.48
C GLU A 65 -1.76 -6.72 -6.90
N SER A 66 -2.35 -7.92 -6.88
CA SER A 66 -3.76 -8.10 -7.27
C SER A 66 -4.75 -7.78 -6.17
N GLY A 67 -4.30 -7.55 -4.93
CA GLY A 67 -5.19 -7.35 -3.78
C GLY A 67 -5.84 -8.63 -3.25
N ASN A 68 -5.45 -9.81 -3.77
CA ASN A 68 -6.04 -11.10 -3.40
C ASN A 68 -5.18 -11.88 -2.40
N TYR A 69 -4.14 -11.25 -1.83
CA TYR A 69 -3.21 -11.90 -0.90
C TYR A 69 -3.36 -11.35 0.50
N GLU A 70 -4.08 -12.05 1.36
CA GLU A 70 -4.53 -11.52 2.65
C GLU A 70 -3.45 -11.52 3.74
N LEU A 71 -2.34 -12.25 3.58
CA LEU A 71 -1.38 -12.47 4.68
C LEU A 71 0.05 -12.05 4.35
N TRP A 72 0.35 -10.76 4.54
CA TRP A 72 1.70 -10.23 4.41
C TRP A 72 2.36 -10.22 5.78
N SER A 73 3.37 -11.06 6.01
CA SER A 73 4.12 -10.99 7.26
C SER A 73 4.95 -9.70 7.33
N ILE A 74 5.17 -9.16 8.54
CA ILE A 74 6.10 -8.04 8.76
C ILE A 74 7.48 -8.35 8.17
N LYS A 75 7.94 -9.61 8.28
CA LYS A 75 9.20 -10.07 7.68
C LYS A 75 9.22 -9.88 6.15
N THR A 76 8.12 -10.22 5.48
CA THR A 76 7.97 -10.03 4.03
C THR A 76 7.96 -8.54 3.67
N LEU A 77 7.21 -7.73 4.41
CA LEU A 77 7.15 -6.28 4.22
C LEU A 77 8.52 -5.61 4.37
N LYS A 78 9.32 -6.04 5.37
CA LYS A 78 10.69 -5.55 5.54
C LYS A 78 11.58 -5.87 4.34
N ARG A 79 11.51 -7.09 3.82
CA ARG A 79 12.29 -7.50 2.63
C ARG A 79 11.91 -6.70 1.39
N LEU A 80 10.61 -6.42 1.21
CA LEU A 80 10.15 -5.55 0.12
C LEU A 80 10.65 -4.12 0.29
N ALA A 81 10.62 -3.59 1.51
CA ALA A 81 11.14 -2.26 1.81
C ALA A 81 12.65 -2.17 1.52
N GLU A 82 13.44 -3.14 1.99
CA GLU A 82 14.87 -3.27 1.68
C GLU A 82 15.12 -3.36 0.16
N ALA A 83 14.38 -4.21 -0.55
CA ALA A 83 14.50 -4.35 -2.00
C ALA A 83 14.17 -3.07 -2.78
N LEU A 84 13.25 -2.25 -2.27
CA LEU A 84 12.83 -0.97 -2.86
C LEU A 84 13.67 0.22 -2.41
N ASP A 85 14.65 -0.03 -1.52
CA ASP A 85 15.49 0.97 -0.86
C ASP A 85 14.67 1.99 -0.05
N LEU A 86 13.82 1.45 0.83
CA LEU A 86 12.87 2.18 1.66
C LEU A 86 12.85 1.65 3.09
N ARG A 87 12.39 2.48 4.04
CA ARG A 87 12.08 2.06 5.41
C ARG A 87 10.61 1.63 5.57
N LEU A 88 10.36 0.57 6.33
CA LEU A 88 9.01 0.17 6.75
C LEU A 88 8.56 0.96 7.99
N THR A 89 7.34 1.49 7.98
CA THR A 89 6.65 1.99 9.19
C THR A 89 5.33 1.27 9.36
N VAL A 90 5.00 0.95 10.62
CA VAL A 90 3.71 0.38 11.04
C VAL A 90 3.20 1.20 12.24
N SER A 91 1.93 1.60 12.21
CA SER A 91 1.27 2.36 13.27
C SER A 91 -0.19 1.91 13.42
N PHE A 92 -0.77 2.12 14.61
CA PHE A 92 -2.22 2.00 14.82
C PHE A 92 -2.88 3.35 14.50
N GLU A 93 -3.89 3.34 13.63
CA GLU A 93 -4.55 4.55 13.12
C GLU A 93 -6.03 4.58 13.49
N SER A 94 -6.64 5.78 13.46
CA SER A 94 -8.08 5.93 13.67
C SER A 94 -8.87 5.68 12.37
N PHE A 95 -10.06 5.07 12.44
CA PHE A 95 -10.90 4.80 11.25
C PHE A 95 -11.18 6.04 10.37
N GLY A 96 -11.15 7.24 10.95
CA GLY A 96 -11.36 8.49 10.21
C GLY A 96 -10.29 8.77 9.16
N THR A 97 -9.07 8.26 9.32
CA THR A 97 -7.97 8.45 8.35
C THR A 97 -8.30 7.80 7.01
N ILE A 98 -8.95 6.62 7.02
CA ILE A 98 -9.43 5.91 5.82
C ILE A 98 -10.27 6.85 4.96
N LEU A 99 -11.14 7.66 5.56
CA LEU A 99 -11.99 8.57 4.80
C LEU A 99 -11.19 9.63 4.03
N SER A 100 -10.07 10.07 4.61
CA SER A 100 -9.16 11.05 3.98
C SER A 100 -8.22 10.40 2.96
N GLU A 101 -7.94 9.11 3.10
CA GLU A 101 -6.96 8.37 2.30
C GLU A 101 -7.57 7.62 1.12
N MET A 102 -8.84 7.22 1.20
CA MET A 102 -9.51 6.39 0.17
C MET A 102 -9.46 7.00 -1.25
N PHE A 103 -9.29 8.32 -1.37
CA PHE A 103 -9.18 9.02 -2.67
C PHE A 103 -7.74 9.36 -3.06
N LYS A 104 -6.75 9.01 -2.23
CA LYS A 104 -5.32 9.25 -2.44
C LYS A 104 -4.64 8.04 -3.11
N CYS A 105 -5.24 7.53 -4.19
CA CYS A 105 -4.75 6.35 -4.91
C CYS A 105 -3.94 6.69 -6.19
N ALA A 106 -3.70 7.97 -6.47
CA ALA A 106 -2.86 8.38 -7.59
C ALA A 106 -1.36 8.16 -7.27
N PRO A 107 -0.50 7.92 -8.28
CA PRO A 107 0.92 7.62 -8.10
C PRO A 107 1.62 8.58 -7.12
N LYS A 108 1.39 9.89 -7.26
CA LYS A 108 1.96 10.94 -6.38
C LYS A 108 1.75 10.74 -4.87
N TYR A 109 0.74 9.98 -4.46
CA TYR A 109 0.47 9.69 -3.04
C TYR A 109 1.11 8.38 -2.57
N LEU A 110 1.45 7.48 -3.50
CA LEU A 110 1.89 6.11 -3.23
C LEU A 110 3.39 5.91 -3.49
N GLU A 111 3.94 6.60 -4.49
CA GLU A 111 5.37 6.59 -4.85
C GLU A 111 6.25 7.18 -3.74
N ARG A 112 7.48 6.68 -3.62
CA ARG A 112 8.48 7.15 -2.67
C ARG A 112 9.86 7.15 -3.36
N PRO A 113 10.66 8.22 -3.23
CA PRO A 113 12.02 8.23 -3.76
C PRO A 113 12.82 7.06 -3.18
N SER A 114 13.80 6.55 -3.92
CA SER A 114 14.83 5.69 -3.32
C SER A 114 15.72 6.53 -2.42
N PHE A 115 16.62 5.93 -1.64
CA PHE A 115 17.54 6.70 -0.80
C PHE A 115 18.36 7.71 -1.63
N ASN A 116 18.81 7.28 -2.81
CA ASN A 116 19.60 8.14 -3.71
C ASN A 116 18.79 9.29 -4.35
N ASP A 117 17.46 9.19 -4.36
CA ASP A 117 16.57 10.22 -4.89
C ASP A 117 15.90 11.05 -3.78
N ASP A 118 16.26 10.80 -2.51
CA ASP A 118 15.66 11.46 -1.36
C ASP A 118 16.33 12.83 -1.16
N LEU A 119 15.51 13.89 -1.26
CA LEU A 119 15.95 15.29 -1.25
C LEU A 119 16.68 15.68 0.03
N GLU A 120 16.46 14.98 1.15
CA GLU A 120 17.17 15.23 2.40
C GLU A 120 18.63 14.73 2.36
N PHE A 121 18.97 13.87 1.39
CA PHE A 121 20.30 13.26 1.23
C PHE A 121 20.98 13.63 -0.11
N ILE A 122 20.36 14.48 -0.92
CA ILE A 122 20.94 15.02 -2.15
C ILE A 122 21.57 16.38 -1.81
N ASP A 123 22.88 16.50 -2.03
CA ASP A 123 23.64 17.77 -1.94
C ASP A 123 23.27 18.78 -3.04
#